data_AF-A0A1V4XN13-F1
#
_entry.id   AF-A0A1V4XN13-F1
#
_cell.length_a   1.000
_cell.length_b   1.000
_cell.length_c   1.000
_cell.angle_alpha   90.00
_cell.angle_beta   90.00
_cell.angle_gamma   90.00
#
_symmetry.space_group_name_H-M   'P 1'
#
loop_
_entity.id
_entity.type
_entity.pdbx_description
1 polymer ?
#
loop_
_entity_poly.entity_id
_entity_poly.type
_entity_poly.pdbx_seq_one_letter_code
_entity_poly.pdbx_strand_id
1 'polypeptide(L)'
;MEKNGYQYTENPFNVSRRQFLSIAGVIIALMALPAIWLRSAMSANNRYILARTKGLYSDDEKSKIRVSHANPSVAKYYKDFGGAPLSRLSEELLHTKYINRTKSIS
;
A
#
# COMPACT_ATOMS: atom_id res chain seq x y z
N MET A 1 -31.34 54.40 -28.90
CA MET A 1 -31.08 53.09 -28.27
C MET A 1 -31.68 52.02 -29.17
N GLU A 2 -30.84 51.30 -29.89
CA GLU A 2 -31.24 50.30 -30.89
C GLU A 2 -31.82 49.07 -30.17
N LYS A 3 -33.08 48.71 -30.46
CA LYS A 3 -33.73 47.54 -29.86
C LYS A 3 -33.31 46.31 -30.64
N ASN A 4 -32.30 45.58 -30.16
CA ASN A 4 -31.93 44.30 -30.74
C ASN A 4 -33.07 43.29 -30.51
N GLY A 5 -33.72 42.88 -31.61
CA GLY A 5 -34.76 41.87 -31.60
C GLY A 5 -34.17 40.49 -31.31
N TYR A 6 -34.59 39.88 -30.21
CA TYR A 6 -34.22 38.51 -29.87
C TYR A 6 -34.97 37.53 -30.78
N GLN A 7 -34.25 36.76 -31.59
CA GLN A 7 -34.81 35.58 -32.24
C GLN A 7 -34.87 34.43 -31.24
N TYR A 8 -36.09 34.01 -30.90
CA TYR A 8 -36.31 32.83 -30.07
C TYR A 8 -36.14 31.58 -30.94
N THR A 9 -35.05 30.85 -30.73
CA THR A 9 -34.89 29.50 -31.28
C THR A 9 -35.43 28.52 -30.25
N GLU A 10 -36.42 27.72 -30.65
CA GLU A 10 -36.90 26.62 -29.79
C GLU A 10 -35.75 25.65 -29.55
N ASN A 11 -35.70 25.08 -28.34
CA ASN A 11 -34.71 24.07 -28.02
C ASN A 11 -34.88 22.88 -28.99
N PRO A 12 -33.88 22.58 -29.83
CA PRO A 12 -34.03 21.54 -30.86
C PRO A 12 -34.09 20.11 -30.28
N PHE A 13 -33.75 19.97 -28.99
CA PHE A 13 -33.77 18.71 -28.25
C PHE A 13 -34.89 18.77 -27.20
N ASN A 14 -36.06 18.17 -27.49
CA ASN A 14 -37.22 18.10 -26.58
C ASN A 14 -36.96 17.19 -25.35
N VAL A 15 -35.96 17.52 -24.54
CA VAL A 15 -35.52 16.73 -23.39
C VAL A 15 -36.06 17.33 -22.10
N SER A 16 -36.79 16.54 -21.32
CA SER A 16 -37.28 16.96 -20.00
C SER A 16 -36.14 17.07 -18.98
N ARG A 17 -36.31 17.89 -17.93
CA ARG A 17 -35.30 18.06 -16.86
C ARG A 17 -34.86 16.74 -16.21
N ARG A 18 -35.79 15.78 -16.08
CA ARG A 18 -35.49 14.45 -15.52
C ARG A 18 -34.63 13.62 -16.47
N GLN A 19 -34.96 13.62 -17.76
CA GLN A 19 -34.16 12.95 -18.79
C GLN A 19 -32.77 13.58 -18.93
N PHE A 20 -32.68 14.91 -18.82
CA PHE A 20 -31.39 15.62 -18.81
C PHE A 20 -30.49 15.17 -17.65
N LEU A 21 -31.03 15.11 -16.42
CA LEU A 21 -30.27 14.63 -15.26
C LEU A 21 -29.85 13.17 -15.42
N SER A 22 -30.71 12.32 -15.98
CA SER A 22 -30.38 10.92 -16.27
C SER A 22 -29.25 10.79 -17.31
N ILE A 23 -29.33 11.52 -18.43
CA ILE A 23 -28.32 11.49 -19.50
C ILE A 23 -26.98 12.03 -18.98
N ALA A 24 -26.99 13.14 -18.25
CA ALA A 24 -25.78 13.70 -17.65
C ALA A 24 -25.12 12.72 -16.67
N GLY A 25 -25.90 12.03 -15.84
CA GLY A 25 -25.39 10.99 -14.94
C GLY A 25 -24.73 9.83 -15.68
N VAL A 26 -25.33 9.36 -16.78
CA VAL A 26 -24.76 8.29 -17.62
C VAL A 26 -23.46 8.75 -18.28
N ILE A 27 -23.39 9.99 -18.79
CA ILE A 27 -22.17 10.55 -19.39
C ILE A 27 -21.04 10.64 -18.36
N ILE A 28 -21.33 11.11 -17.14
CA ILE A 28 -20.34 11.19 -16.06
C ILE A 28 -19.83 9.79 -15.69
N ALA A 29 -20.74 8.81 -15.57
CA ALA A 29 -20.36 7.42 -15.29
C ALA A 29 -19.47 6.85 -16.41
N LEU A 30 -19.80 7.10 -17.68
CA LEU A 30 -18.98 6.68 -18.82
C LEU A 30 -17.61 7.36 -18.83
N MET A 31 -17.53 8.66 -18.54
CA MET A 31 -16.26 9.39 -18.47
C MET A 31 -15.39 8.99 -17.26
N ALA A 32 -15.99 8.42 -16.20
CA ALA A 32 -15.24 7.91 -15.05
C ALA A 32 -14.51 6.59 -15.35
N LEU A 33 -15.02 5.76 -16.29
CA LEU A 33 -14.42 4.45 -16.60
C LEU A 33 -12.96 4.55 -17.10
N PRO A 34 -12.60 5.45 -18.05
CA PRO A 34 -11.22 5.64 -18.47
C PRO A 34 -10.29 6.10 -17.33
N ALA A 35 -10.77 6.94 -16.41
CA ALA A 35 -9.97 7.43 -15.29
C ALA A 35 -9.63 6.31 -14.29
N ILE A 36 -10.57 5.39 -14.04
CA ILE A 36 -10.35 4.19 -13.22
C ILE A 36 -9.33 3.26 -13.90
N TRP A 37 -9.48 3.03 -15.21
CA TRP A 37 -8.55 2.21 -15.99
C TRP A 37 -7.13 2.81 -15.99
N LEU A 38 -6.99 4.12 -16.23
CA LEU A 38 -5.70 4.82 -16.22
C LEU A 38 -5.03 4.72 -14.85
N ARG A 39 -5.78 4.92 -13.76
CA ARG A 39 -5.28 4.73 -12.38
C ARG A 39 -4.80 3.29 -12.15
N SER A 40 -5.55 2.30 -12.64
CA SER A 40 -5.17 0.90 -12.53
C SER A 40 -3.93 0.57 -13.36
N ALA A 41 -3.77 1.16 -14.54
CA ALA A 41 -2.62 0.97 -15.42
C ALA A 41 -1.35 1.64 -14.87
N MET A 42 -1.49 2.80 -14.23
CA MET A 42 -0.41 3.53 -13.56
C MET A 42 -0.08 2.99 -12.16
N SER A 43 -0.84 2.02 -11.65
CA SER A 43 -0.56 1.39 -10.36
C SER A 43 0.78 0.64 -10.42
N ALA A 44 1.69 0.95 -9.50
CA ALA A 44 2.94 0.22 -9.36
C ALA A 44 2.63 -1.23 -8.96
N ASN A 45 2.82 -2.15 -9.90
CA ASN A 45 2.46 -3.56 -9.73
C ASN A 45 3.40 -4.28 -8.74
N ASN A 46 3.08 -4.22 -7.45
CA ASN A 46 3.86 -4.86 -6.38
C ASN A 46 3.61 -6.38 -6.25
N ARG A 47 3.11 -7.01 -7.32
CA ARG A 47 2.60 -8.39 -7.31
C ARG A 47 3.65 -9.41 -6.88
N TYR A 48 4.90 -9.23 -7.30
CA TYR A 48 5.99 -10.14 -6.94
C TYR A 48 6.41 -10.00 -5.46
N ILE A 49 6.36 -8.79 -4.89
CA ILE A 49 6.62 -8.59 -3.46
C ILE A 49 5.52 -9.29 -2.66
N LEU A 50 4.25 -9.07 -3.02
CA LEU A 50 3.12 -9.75 -2.38
C LEU A 50 3.22 -11.27 -2.49
N ALA A 51 3.63 -11.80 -3.64
CA ALA A 51 3.83 -13.23 -3.83
C ALA A 51 4.94 -13.79 -2.93
N ARG A 52 6.08 -13.11 -2.82
CA ARG A 52 7.19 -13.50 -1.93
C ARG A 52 6.77 -13.46 -0.47
N THR A 53 6.11 -12.38 -0.04
CA THR A 53 5.59 -12.22 1.32
C THR A 53 4.60 -13.34 1.66
N LYS A 54 3.67 -13.65 0.75
CA LYS A 54 2.72 -14.74 0.93
C LYS A 54 3.40 -16.12 1.07
N GLY A 55 4.42 -16.38 0.26
CA GLY A 55 5.22 -17.62 0.36
C GLY A 55 5.90 -17.75 1.72
N LEU A 56 6.60 -16.70 2.15
CA LEU A 56 7.30 -16.66 3.44
C LEU A 56 6.35 -16.94 4.62
N TYR A 57 5.17 -16.30 4.65
CA TYR A 57 4.20 -16.53 5.72
C TYR A 57 3.58 -17.93 5.68
N SER A 58 3.30 -18.48 4.49
CA SER A 58 2.83 -19.87 4.35
C SER A 58 3.83 -20.87 4.93
N ASP A 59 5.13 -20.65 4.73
CA ASP A 59 6.17 -21.54 5.22
C ASP A 59 6.35 -21.41 6.74
N ASP A 60 6.32 -20.17 7.27
CA ASP A 60 6.33 -19.92 8.71
C ASP A 60 5.12 -20.56 9.41
N GLU A 61 3.92 -20.42 8.86
CA GLU A 61 2.70 -21.01 9.41
C GLU A 61 2.78 -22.53 9.56
N LYS A 62 3.42 -23.20 8.60
CA LYS A 62 3.63 -24.66 8.58
C LYS A 62 4.76 -25.13 9.50
N SER A 63 5.61 -24.22 9.99
CA SER A 63 6.71 -24.60 10.87
C SER A 63 6.19 -25.12 12.22
N LYS A 64 6.77 -26.24 12.68
CA LYS A 64 6.47 -26.84 13.99
C LYS A 64 6.87 -25.93 15.16
N ILE A 65 7.93 -25.13 14.99
CA ILE A 65 8.44 -24.19 15.99
C ILE A 65 8.47 -22.81 15.35
N ARG A 66 7.69 -21.88 15.89
CA ARG A 66 7.51 -20.51 15.34
C ARG A 66 8.00 -19.40 16.26
N VAL A 67 8.62 -19.76 17.38
CA VAL A 67 9.12 -18.79 18.37
C VAL A 67 10.57 -19.08 18.71
N SER A 68 11.42 -18.06 18.70
CA SER A 68 12.87 -18.21 18.83
C SER A 68 13.31 -18.83 20.16
N HIS A 69 12.62 -18.55 21.26
CA HIS A 69 12.94 -19.10 22.58
C HIS A 69 12.63 -20.59 22.72
N ALA A 70 11.78 -21.16 21.85
CA ALA A 70 11.51 -22.60 21.80
C ALA A 70 12.47 -23.35 20.86
N ASN A 71 13.40 -22.65 20.19
CA ASN A 71 14.38 -23.28 19.31
C ASN A 71 15.42 -24.05 20.16
N PRO A 72 15.55 -25.38 19.99
CA PRO A 72 16.45 -26.20 20.81
C PRO A 72 17.92 -25.81 20.65
N SER A 73 18.33 -25.36 19.47
CA SER A 73 19.71 -24.90 19.24
C SER A 73 20.02 -23.60 19.98
N VAL A 74 19.04 -22.68 20.06
CA VAL A 74 19.17 -21.42 20.81
C VAL A 74 19.23 -21.72 22.31
N ALA A 75 18.33 -22.57 22.80
CA ALA A 75 18.33 -22.99 24.20
C ALA A 75 19.66 -23.64 24.59
N LYS A 76 20.20 -24.52 23.73
CA LYS A 76 21.51 -25.16 23.93
C LYS A 76 22.65 -24.13 23.94
N TYR A 77 22.66 -23.19 23.01
CA TYR A 77 23.67 -22.11 22.97
C TYR A 77 23.72 -21.34 24.30
N TYR A 78 22.58 -20.90 24.82
CA TYR A 78 22.55 -20.15 26.09
C TYR A 78 22.93 -21.03 27.27
N LYS A 79 22.48 -22.29 27.31
CA LYS A 79 22.84 -23.23 28.38
C LYS A 79 24.34 -23.53 28.43
N ASP A 80 24.94 -23.78 27.28
CA ASP A 80 26.31 -24.31 27.19
C ASP A 80 27.36 -23.20 27.10
N PHE A 81 26.98 -21.99 26.65
CA PHE A 81 27.94 -20.90 26.39
C PHE A 81 27.38 -19.49 26.69
N GLY A 82 26.27 -19.11 26.04
CA GLY A 82 25.77 -17.73 26.04
C GLY A 82 25.24 -17.22 27.38
N GLY A 83 25.06 -18.09 28.37
CA GLY A 83 24.54 -17.77 29.69
C GLY A 83 23.08 -17.32 29.63
N ALA A 84 22.84 -16.04 29.92
CA ALA A 84 21.50 -15.44 29.88
C ALA A 84 21.42 -14.31 28.84
N PRO A 85 20.23 -14.06 28.25
CA PRO A 85 19.99 -12.86 27.46
C PRO A 85 20.33 -11.60 28.26
N LEU A 86 20.86 -10.57 27.58
CA LEU A 86 21.29 -9.30 28.21
C LEU A 86 22.40 -9.45 29.27
N SER A 87 23.05 -10.60 29.36
CA SER A 87 24.26 -10.77 30.19
C SER A 87 25.44 -9.99 29.59
N ARG A 88 26.49 -9.80 30.39
CA ARG A 88 27.73 -9.18 29.93
C ARG A 88 28.30 -9.84 28.68
N LEU A 89 28.30 -11.18 28.63
CA LEU A 89 28.80 -11.94 27.47
C LEU A 89 27.91 -11.73 26.24
N SER A 90 26.58 -11.68 26.42
CA SER A 90 25.64 -11.36 25.34
C SER A 90 25.80 -9.93 24.82
N GLU A 91 26.00 -8.95 25.71
CA GLU A 91 26.27 -7.56 25.32
C GLU A 91 27.56 -7.46 24.50
N GLU A 92 28.63 -8.14 24.92
CA GLU A 92 29.92 -8.10 24.25
C GLU A 92 29.89 -8.73 22.85
N LEU A 93 29.15 -9.83 22.68
CA LEU A 93 29.13 -10.59 21.42
C LEU A 93 28.00 -10.21 20.48
N LEU A 94 26.82 -9.88 21.01
CA LEU A 94 25.58 -9.80 20.23
C LEU A 94 25.00 -8.39 20.15
N HIS A 95 25.46 -7.45 20.98
CA HIS A 95 24.97 -6.08 20.96
C HIS A 95 25.92 -5.15 20.19
N THR A 96 25.44 -3.96 19.84
CA THR A 96 26.20 -2.97 19.09
C THR A 96 25.87 -1.55 19.54
N LYS A 97 26.66 -0.58 19.09
CA LYS A 97 26.48 0.85 19.41
C LYS A 97 26.38 1.66 18.13
N TYR A 98 25.54 2.69 18.17
CA TYR A 98 25.35 3.60 17.06
C TYR A 98 26.27 4.82 17.16
N ILE A 99 26.69 5.34 16.01
CA ILE A 99 27.48 6.58 15.92
C ILE A 99 26.67 7.58 15.11
N ASN A 100 26.58 8.82 15.59
CA ASN A 100 25.92 9.90 14.86
C ASN A 100 26.77 10.29 13.63
N ARG A 101 26.20 10.09 12.43
CA ARG A 101 26.85 10.38 11.14
C ARG A 101 26.23 11.58 10.41
N THR A 102 25.38 12.37 11.05
CA THR A 102 24.71 13.50 10.38
C THR A 102 25.71 14.54 9.85
N LYS A 103 26.84 14.72 10.54
CA LYS A 103 27.92 15.63 10.11
C LYS A 103 28.62 15.22 8.81
N SER A 104 28.49 13.97 8.34
CA SER A 104 29.08 13.55 7.06
C SER A 104 28.15 13.76 5.85
N ILE A 105 26.92 14.22 6.10
CA ILE A 105 25.89 14.48 5.08
C ILE A 105 25.69 15.99 4.90
N SER A 106 26.18 16.81 5.85
CA SER A 106 26.27 18.27 5.76
C SER A 106 27.53 18.71 5.04
#